data_AF-A0A6C0CYX8-F1
#
_entry.id   AF-A0A6C0CYX8-F1
#
_cell.length_a   1.000
_cell.length_b   1.000
_cell.length_c   1.000
_cell.angle_alpha   90.00
_cell.angle_beta   90.00
_cell.angle_gamma   90.00
#
_symmetry.space_group_name_H-M   'P 1'
#
loop_
_entity.id
_entity.type
_entity.pdbx_description
1 polymer ?
#
loop_
_entity_poly.entity_id
_entity_poly.type
_entity_poly.pdbx_seq_one_letter_code
_entity_poly.pdbx_strand_id
1 'polypeptide(L)'
;MSFLGEENKGLIWTLLQDNNTFEGLTNDKFPFIQKKFEDILGHIDVEYGNNKLLEKNKIAIEMSIDMINKEKKGIDKKIQMIYKAQDLEDERKSKLNEEYNQQKQQLDSMINPTKPKEINFNDSIKDDEDRPIGNDMDRLINERLASRERELEIPQVSEEAKKWINNNNKINNNIEKPKEENIEERKEQKKVSFNDDNVNNIFDKLKKKAIEKEVREEIDFKKEYNLLLSKKNQMLLLFKEIEISLNKLLEYKV
;
A
#
# COMPACT_ATOMS: atom_id res chain seq x y z
N MET A 1 -0.61 -24.59 13.71
CA MET A 1 -0.99 -23.17 13.76
C MET A 1 -2.50 -23.07 13.92
N SER A 2 -2.98 -22.56 15.05
CA SER A 2 -4.41 -22.28 15.27
C SER A 2 -4.72 -20.85 14.84
N PHE A 3 -5.94 -20.60 14.37
CA PHE A 3 -6.35 -19.27 13.93
C PHE A 3 -6.33 -18.22 15.06
N LEU A 4 -6.76 -18.62 16.26
CA LEU A 4 -6.68 -17.81 17.48
C LEU A 4 -5.32 -17.92 18.20
N GLY A 5 -4.33 -18.58 17.62
CA GLY A 5 -2.98 -18.67 18.20
C GLY A 5 -2.28 -17.31 18.18
N GLU A 6 -1.54 -16.99 19.24
CA GLU A 6 -0.83 -15.71 19.41
C GLU A 6 0.11 -15.40 18.23
N GLU A 7 0.76 -16.43 17.68
CA GLU A 7 1.58 -16.33 16.46
C GLU A 7 0.79 -15.86 15.24
N ASN A 8 -0.40 -16.40 15.00
CA ASN A 8 -1.23 -16.04 13.84
C ASN A 8 -1.84 -14.63 14.01
N LYS A 9 -2.24 -14.28 15.23
CA LYS A 9 -2.71 -12.94 15.57
C LYS A 9 -1.63 -11.90 15.37
N GLY A 10 -0.42 -12.17 15.88
CA GLY A 10 0.76 -11.32 15.70
C GLY A 10 1.13 -11.15 14.23
N LEU A 11 1.04 -12.22 13.43
CA LEU A 11 1.30 -12.15 11.99
C LEU A 11 0.29 -11.24 11.26
N ILE A 12 -1.00 -11.40 11.53
CA ILE A 12 -2.05 -10.54 10.95
C ILE A 12 -1.84 -9.09 11.39
N TRP A 13 -1.52 -8.86 12.66
CA TRP A 13 -1.29 -7.52 13.19
C TRP A 13 -0.06 -6.85 12.54
N THR A 14 1.04 -7.59 12.40
CA THR A 14 2.27 -7.11 11.75
C THR A 14 1.99 -6.75 10.30
N LEU A 15 1.25 -7.59 9.57
CA LEU A 15 0.85 -7.30 8.19
C LEU A 15 0.00 -6.03 8.08
N LEU A 16 -0.90 -5.76 9.03
CA LEU A 16 -1.69 -4.52 9.04
C LEU A 16 -0.80 -3.29 9.29
N GLN A 17 0.22 -3.44 10.13
CA GLN A 17 1.21 -2.39 10.43
C GLN A 17 2.11 -2.10 9.23
N ASP A 18 2.65 -3.14 8.59
CA ASP A 18 3.54 -3.02 7.42
C ASP A 18 2.82 -2.40 6.22
N ASN A 19 1.50 -2.61 6.10
CA ASN A 19 0.68 -1.99 5.06
C ASN A 19 0.23 -0.55 5.40
N ASN A 20 0.82 0.10 6.41
CA ASN A 20 0.47 1.45 6.87
C ASN A 20 -1.03 1.61 7.17
N THR A 21 -1.74 0.53 7.52
CA THR A 21 -3.20 0.57 7.73
C THR A 21 -3.53 1.46 8.93
N PHE A 22 -2.62 1.60 9.89
CA PHE A 22 -2.79 2.45 11.06
C PHE A 22 -2.41 3.92 10.85
N GLU A 23 -1.92 4.30 9.67
CA GLU A 23 -1.53 5.69 9.37
C GLU A 23 -2.74 6.63 9.42
N GLY A 24 -2.66 7.69 10.23
CA GLY A 24 -3.75 8.64 10.47
C GLY A 24 -4.63 8.35 11.70
N LEU A 25 -4.28 7.34 12.51
CA LEU A 25 -4.89 7.11 13.82
C LEU A 25 -4.11 7.81 14.94
N THR A 26 -4.81 8.31 15.95
CA THR A 26 -4.19 8.79 17.18
C THR A 26 -3.82 7.63 18.10
N ASN A 27 -2.70 7.75 18.83
CA ASN A 27 -2.22 6.71 19.76
C ASN A 27 -3.27 6.28 20.79
N ASP A 28 -4.18 7.19 21.17
CA ASP A 28 -5.26 6.92 22.12
C ASP A 28 -6.31 5.91 21.61
N LYS A 29 -6.40 5.69 20.29
CA LYS A 29 -7.35 4.76 19.68
C LYS A 29 -6.79 3.35 19.47
N PHE A 30 -5.49 3.14 19.63
CA PHE A 30 -4.87 1.82 19.48
C PHE A 30 -5.43 0.76 20.45
N PRO A 31 -5.64 1.06 21.75
CA PRO A 31 -6.25 0.09 22.66
C PRO A 31 -7.67 -0.31 22.25
N PHE A 32 -8.44 0.63 21.68
CA PHE A 32 -9.78 0.36 21.18
C PHE A 32 -9.75 -0.52 19.93
N ILE A 33 -8.82 -0.26 19.01
CA ILE A 33 -8.63 -1.05 17.80
C ILE A 33 -8.14 -2.46 18.12
N GLN A 34 -7.23 -2.59 19.08
CA GLN A 34 -6.76 -3.90 19.55
C GLN A 34 -7.91 -4.75 20.11
N LYS A 35 -8.79 -4.14 20.92
CA LYS A 35 -9.98 -4.82 21.43
C LYS A 35 -10.92 -5.24 20.29
N LYS A 36 -11.15 -4.35 19.31
CA LYS A 36 -12.00 -4.63 18.15
C LYS A 36 -11.43 -5.69 17.22
N PHE A 37 -10.12 -5.73 17.08
CA PHE A 37 -9.41 -6.76 16.34
C PHE A 37 -9.61 -8.13 16.97
N GLU A 38 -9.47 -8.24 18.29
CA GLU A 38 -9.75 -9.49 19.03
C GLU A 38 -11.22 -9.91 18.91
N ASP A 39 -12.16 -8.96 18.96
CA ASP A 39 -13.58 -9.23 18.73
C ASP A 39 -13.85 -9.76 17.31
N ILE A 40 -13.20 -9.19 16.29
CA ILE A 40 -13.30 -9.64 14.89
C ILE A 40 -12.74 -11.05 14.73
N LEU A 41 -11.58 -11.34 15.33
CA LEU A 41 -10.99 -12.68 15.29
C LEU A 41 -11.88 -13.72 15.98
N GLY A 42 -12.47 -13.38 17.12
CA GLY A 42 -13.43 -14.25 17.79
C GLY A 42 -14.67 -14.52 16.94
N HIS A 43 -15.19 -13.48 16.28
CA HIS A 43 -16.33 -13.61 15.37
C HIS A 43 -16.01 -14.48 14.15
N ILE A 44 -14.83 -14.31 13.54
CA ILE A 44 -14.42 -15.09 12.36
C ILE A 44 -14.18 -16.55 12.72
N ASP A 45 -13.65 -16.85 13.91
CA ASP A 45 -13.45 -18.23 14.31
C ASP A 45 -14.78 -18.98 14.51
N VAL A 46 -15.80 -18.28 15.02
CA VAL A 46 -17.15 -18.82 15.22
C VAL A 46 -17.92 -18.95 13.91
N GLU A 47 -17.98 -17.89 13.09
CA GLU A 47 -18.77 -17.92 11.84
C GLU A 47 -18.11 -18.72 10.73
N TYR A 48 -16.77 -18.65 10.62
CA TYR A 48 -16.01 -19.32 9.57
C TYR A 48 -15.24 -20.52 10.09
N GLY A 49 -15.74 -21.18 11.15
CA GLY A 49 -15.14 -22.35 11.80
C GLY A 49 -14.62 -23.41 10.83
N ASN A 50 -15.36 -23.66 9.74
CA ASN A 50 -15.08 -24.69 8.73
C ASN A 50 -14.07 -24.26 7.64
N ASN A 51 -13.70 -22.98 7.57
CA ASN A 51 -12.80 -22.48 6.54
C ASN A 51 -11.33 -22.77 6.86
N LYS A 52 -10.52 -22.95 5.81
CA LYS A 52 -9.08 -23.11 5.92
C LYS A 52 -8.47 -21.85 6.56
N LEU A 53 -7.41 -22.04 7.36
CA LEU A 53 -6.70 -20.98 8.09
C LEU A 53 -6.41 -19.73 7.24
N LEU A 54 -5.99 -19.95 5.99
CA LEU A 54 -5.69 -18.86 5.05
C LEU A 54 -6.89 -17.97 4.75
N GLU A 55 -8.08 -18.57 4.56
CA GLU A 55 -9.28 -17.78 4.25
C GLU A 55 -9.79 -17.03 5.47
N LYS A 56 -9.68 -17.64 6.67
CA LYS A 56 -9.94 -16.91 7.92
C LYS A 56 -9.01 -15.71 8.07
N ASN A 57 -7.71 -15.87 7.74
CA ASN A 57 -6.73 -14.78 7.80
C ASN A 57 -7.05 -13.67 6.80
N LYS A 58 -7.46 -14.01 5.57
CA LYS A 58 -7.82 -13.03 4.54
C LYS A 58 -9.03 -12.20 4.96
N ILE A 59 -10.09 -12.86 5.43
CA ILE A 59 -11.31 -12.20 5.93
C ILE A 59 -10.99 -11.33 7.15
N ALA A 60 -10.12 -11.80 8.05
CA ALA A 60 -9.70 -11.04 9.22
C ALA A 60 -8.99 -9.74 8.85
N ILE A 61 -8.09 -9.80 7.86
CA ILE A 61 -7.39 -8.61 7.35
C ILE A 61 -8.38 -7.64 6.72
N GLU A 62 -9.29 -8.11 5.86
CA GLU A 62 -10.29 -7.29 5.18
C GLU A 62 -11.23 -6.59 6.18
N MET A 63 -11.80 -7.33 7.13
CA MET A 63 -12.68 -6.78 8.16
C MET A 63 -11.94 -5.80 9.10
N SER A 64 -10.67 -6.07 9.40
CA SER A 64 -9.85 -5.18 10.23
C SER A 64 -9.54 -3.88 9.51
N ILE A 65 -9.19 -3.92 8.22
CA ILE A 65 -8.95 -2.74 7.37
C ILE A 65 -10.23 -1.90 7.30
N ASP A 66 -11.38 -2.52 7.05
CA ASP A 66 -12.66 -1.82 6.98
C ASP A 66 -13.05 -1.15 8.30
N MET A 67 -12.82 -1.84 9.43
CA MET A 67 -13.05 -1.27 10.75
C MET A 67 -12.13 -0.08 11.02
N ILE A 68 -10.82 -0.23 10.74
CA ILE A 68 -9.84 0.84 10.90
C ILE A 68 -10.19 2.04 10.02
N ASN A 69 -10.60 1.81 8.77
CA ASN A 69 -11.02 2.87 7.85
C ASN A 69 -12.31 3.59 8.29
N LYS A 70 -13.25 2.89 8.93
CA LYS A 70 -14.43 3.52 9.55
C LYS A 70 -14.04 4.40 10.74
N GLU A 71 -13.11 3.95 11.57
CA GLU A 71 -12.57 4.74 12.69
C GLU A 71 -11.75 5.96 12.25
N LYS A 72 -11.12 5.89 11.06
CA LYS A 72 -10.52 7.05 10.39
C LYS A 72 -11.56 8.06 9.91
N LYS A 73 -12.69 7.59 9.35
CA LYS A 73 -13.79 8.46 8.86
C LYS A 73 -14.56 9.17 9.97
N GLY A 74 -14.45 8.72 11.23
CA GLY A 74 -14.99 9.45 12.40
C GLY A 74 -14.23 10.73 12.76
N ILE A 75 -13.18 11.11 12.00
CA ILE A 75 -12.35 12.31 12.21
C ILE A 75 -12.76 13.40 11.19
N ASP A 76 -14.05 13.77 11.15
CA ASP A 76 -14.55 14.92 10.37
C ASP A 76 -14.31 16.28 11.07
N LYS A 77 -13.35 16.32 12.00
CA LYS A 77 -12.59 17.53 12.24
C LYS A 77 -11.13 17.15 12.07
N LYS A 78 -10.64 17.27 10.81
CA LYS A 78 -9.22 17.56 10.58
C LYS A 78 -8.85 18.61 11.61
N ILE A 79 -8.01 18.26 12.57
CA ILE A 79 -7.23 19.24 13.29
C ILE A 79 -6.47 19.95 12.16
N GLN A 80 -6.98 21.11 11.74
CA GLN A 80 -6.24 21.98 10.85
C GLN A 80 -5.06 22.42 11.71
N MET A 81 -3.90 21.78 11.53
CA MET A 81 -2.66 22.41 11.95
C MET A 81 -2.65 23.75 11.22
N ILE A 82 -2.91 24.83 11.96
CA ILE A 82 -2.84 26.18 11.42
C ILE A 82 -1.34 26.44 11.23
N TYR A 83 -0.84 26.09 10.05
CA TYR A 83 0.48 26.51 9.63
C TYR A 83 0.42 28.03 9.43
N LYS A 84 1.40 28.75 9.96
CA LYS A 84 1.54 30.16 9.57
C LYS A 84 1.95 30.19 8.11
N ALA A 85 1.55 31.24 7.38
CA ALA A 85 1.96 31.40 5.98
C ALA A 85 3.48 31.32 5.81
N GLN A 86 4.22 31.78 6.84
CA GLN A 86 5.68 31.68 6.93
C GLN A 86 6.18 30.23 6.93
N ASP A 87 5.58 29.35 7.74
CA ASP A 87 6.03 27.96 7.87
C ASP A 87 5.87 27.21 6.53
N LEU A 88 4.78 27.49 5.82
CA LEU A 88 4.50 26.91 4.50
C LEU A 88 5.47 27.44 3.41
N GLU A 89 5.88 28.70 3.53
CA GLU A 89 6.85 29.32 2.64
C GLU A 89 8.26 28.73 2.87
N ASP A 90 8.64 28.54 4.13
CA ASP A 90 9.93 27.97 4.51
C ASP A 90 10.02 26.49 4.12
N GLU A 91 8.94 25.72 4.26
CA GLU A 91 8.85 24.34 3.76
C GLU A 91 9.06 24.28 2.24
N ARG A 92 8.37 25.15 1.49
CA ARG A 92 8.49 25.22 0.02
C ARG A 92 9.90 25.63 -0.40
N LYS A 93 10.51 26.60 0.28
CA LYS A 93 11.89 27.01 0.03
C LYS A 93 12.88 25.88 0.31
N SER A 94 12.71 25.17 1.42
CA SER A 94 13.56 24.04 1.78
C SER A 94 13.47 22.94 0.72
N LYS A 95 12.25 22.54 0.33
CA LYS A 95 12.04 21.53 -0.69
C LYS A 95 12.62 21.93 -2.05
N LEU A 96 12.42 23.17 -2.47
CA LEU A 96 13.00 23.68 -3.72
C LEU A 96 14.53 23.69 -3.67
N ASN A 97 15.13 24.07 -2.54
CA ASN A 97 16.59 24.04 -2.37
C ASN A 97 17.13 22.61 -2.36
N GLU A 98 16.41 21.66 -1.77
CA GLU A 98 16.78 20.24 -1.79
C GLU A 98 16.74 19.67 -3.21
N GLU A 99 15.63 19.88 -3.94
CA GLU A 99 15.50 19.45 -5.34
C GLU A 99 16.56 20.09 -6.25
N TYR A 100 16.86 21.38 -6.05
CA TYR A 100 17.91 22.07 -6.78
C TYR A 100 19.30 21.46 -6.51
N ASN A 101 19.63 21.19 -5.25
CA ASN A 101 20.91 20.59 -4.88
C ASN A 101 21.05 19.16 -5.40
N GLN A 102 19.96 18.38 -5.38
CA GLN A 102 19.93 17.03 -5.98
C GLN A 102 20.20 17.10 -7.49
N GLN A 103 19.52 17.98 -8.23
CA GLN A 103 19.74 18.16 -9.67
C GLN A 103 21.17 18.62 -9.97
N LYS A 104 21.71 19.53 -9.15
CA LYS A 104 23.10 19.98 -9.27
C LYS A 104 24.08 18.82 -9.07
N GLN A 105 23.89 17.99 -8.04
CA GLN A 105 24.74 16.82 -7.79
C GLN A 105 24.65 15.79 -8.92
N GLN A 106 23.46 15.57 -9.48
CA GLN A 106 23.27 14.69 -10.64
C GLN A 106 24.03 15.22 -11.85
N LEU A 107 23.90 16.52 -12.14
CA LEU A 107 24.61 17.18 -13.23
C LEU A 107 26.13 17.14 -13.00
N ASP A 108 26.61 17.42 -11.80
CA ASP A 108 28.03 17.34 -11.45
C ASP A 108 28.58 15.91 -11.62
N SER A 109 27.78 14.89 -11.29
CA SER A 109 28.12 13.47 -11.49
C SER A 109 28.18 13.09 -12.98
N MET A 110 27.34 13.70 -13.82
CA MET A 110 27.35 13.49 -15.27
C MET A 110 28.50 14.24 -15.97
N ILE A 111 28.79 15.48 -15.55
CA ILE A 111 29.85 16.30 -16.11
C ILE A 111 31.23 15.77 -15.69
N ASN A 112 31.36 15.33 -14.43
CA ASN A 112 32.59 14.78 -13.89
C ASN A 112 32.40 13.28 -13.60
N PRO A 113 32.38 12.42 -14.65
CA PRO A 113 32.25 10.99 -14.44
C PRO A 113 33.40 10.51 -13.54
N THR A 114 33.06 9.93 -12.39
CA THR A 114 34.07 9.32 -11.53
C THR A 114 34.70 8.16 -12.29
N LYS A 115 36.02 8.21 -12.50
CA LYS A 115 36.73 7.07 -13.08
C LYS A 115 36.47 5.89 -12.14
N PRO A 116 35.95 4.74 -12.64
CA PRO A 116 35.78 3.56 -11.80
C PRO A 116 37.12 3.23 -11.14
N LYS A 117 37.06 2.75 -9.89
CA LYS A 117 38.25 2.20 -9.22
C LYS A 117 38.86 1.16 -10.16
N GLU A 118 40.17 1.26 -10.38
CA GLU A 118 40.87 0.34 -11.27
C GLU A 118 40.58 -1.09 -10.84
N ILE A 119 40.31 -1.96 -11.80
CA ILE A 119 40.04 -3.38 -11.56
C ILE A 119 41.25 -3.91 -10.81
N ASN A 120 41.04 -4.30 -9.55
CA ASN A 120 42.07 -4.90 -8.74
C ASN A 120 42.15 -6.38 -9.13
N PHE A 121 43.09 -6.73 -10.01
CA PHE A 121 43.40 -8.12 -10.38
C PHE A 121 44.09 -8.92 -9.26
N ASN A 122 44.24 -8.33 -8.08
CA ASN A 122 44.73 -9.06 -6.92
C ASN A 122 43.59 -9.95 -6.43
N ASP A 123 43.65 -11.23 -6.81
CA ASP A 123 42.75 -12.35 -6.48
C ASP A 123 42.78 -12.69 -4.98
N SER A 124 42.64 -11.67 -4.15
CA SER A 124 42.72 -11.72 -2.69
C SER A 124 41.32 -11.92 -2.13
N ILE A 125 40.76 -13.12 -2.36
CA ILE A 125 39.72 -13.86 -1.61
C ILE A 125 39.06 -13.04 -0.48
N LYS A 126 38.32 -11.99 -0.85
CA LYS A 126 37.52 -11.18 0.09
C LYS A 126 36.11 -10.92 -0.42
N ASP A 127 35.84 -11.23 -1.68
CA ASP A 127 34.48 -11.38 -2.17
C ASP A 127 34.07 -12.84 -1.95
N ASP A 128 33.02 -13.04 -1.17
CA ASP A 128 32.50 -14.35 -0.77
C ASP A 128 31.93 -15.17 -1.94
N GLU A 129 31.94 -14.62 -3.16
CA GLU A 129 31.36 -15.23 -4.35
C GLU A 129 32.29 -16.24 -5.05
N ASP A 130 33.61 -16.13 -4.88
CA ASP A 130 34.62 -17.00 -5.55
C ASP A 130 35.41 -17.87 -4.55
N ARG A 131 34.83 -18.21 -3.40
CA ARG A 131 35.44 -19.21 -2.50
C ARG A 131 35.30 -20.61 -3.13
N PRO A 132 36.40 -21.39 -3.27
CA PRO A 132 36.27 -22.77 -3.73
C PRO A 132 35.35 -23.55 -2.79
N ILE A 133 34.45 -24.36 -3.36
CA ILE A 133 33.50 -25.23 -2.65
C ILE A 133 34.30 -26.27 -1.85
N GLY A 134 34.80 -25.88 -0.68
CA GLY A 134 35.54 -26.77 0.20
C GLY A 134 34.57 -27.65 1.00
N ASN A 135 34.51 -27.42 2.31
CA ASN A 135 33.71 -28.21 3.25
C ASN A 135 32.18 -28.22 3.00
N ASP A 136 31.68 -27.37 2.10
CA ASP A 136 30.26 -27.32 1.76
C ASP A 136 29.82 -28.48 0.85
N MET A 137 30.74 -29.12 0.12
CA MET A 137 30.40 -30.26 -0.73
C MET A 137 29.94 -31.47 0.10
N ASP A 138 30.69 -31.83 1.14
CA ASP A 138 30.34 -32.94 2.02
C ASP A 138 29.03 -32.68 2.77
N ARG A 139 28.77 -31.42 3.15
CA ARG A 139 27.48 -31.02 3.75
C ARG A 139 26.33 -31.24 2.79
N LEU A 140 26.44 -30.76 1.55
CA LEU A 140 25.40 -30.89 0.52
C LEU A 140 25.14 -32.36 0.14
N ILE A 141 26.20 -33.17 0.05
CA ILE A 141 26.09 -34.61 -0.22
C ILE A 141 25.35 -35.32 0.91
N ASN A 142 25.72 -35.05 2.17
CA ASN A 142 25.06 -35.66 3.33
C ASN A 142 23.59 -35.24 3.44
N GLU A 143 23.27 -33.96 3.21
CA GLU A 143 21.90 -33.46 3.20
C GLU A 143 21.06 -34.13 2.10
N ARG A 144 21.62 -34.31 0.90
CA ARG A 144 20.92 -34.95 -0.21
C ARG A 144 20.72 -36.45 0.02
N LEU A 145 21.70 -37.12 0.62
CA LEU A 145 21.60 -38.54 1.01
C LEU A 145 20.52 -38.73 2.10
N ALA A 146 20.52 -37.90 3.14
CA ALA A 146 19.52 -37.95 4.20
C ALA A 146 18.09 -37.68 3.68
N SER A 147 17.94 -36.72 2.76
CA SER A 147 16.65 -36.45 2.13
C SER A 147 16.16 -37.65 1.31
N ARG A 148 17.06 -38.30 0.57
CA ARG A 148 16.74 -39.48 -0.23
C ARG A 148 16.37 -40.68 0.66
N GLU A 149 17.05 -40.85 1.79
CA GLU A 149 16.72 -41.89 2.77
C GLU A 149 15.31 -41.70 3.32
N ARG A 150 14.93 -40.48 3.68
CA ARG A 150 13.57 -40.14 4.13
C ARG A 150 12.50 -40.38 3.06
N GLU A 151 12.82 -40.17 1.78
CA GLU A 151 11.92 -40.47 0.66
C GLU A 151 11.78 -41.99 0.42
N LEU A 152 12.82 -42.77 0.70
CA LEU A 152 12.84 -44.22 0.49
C LEU A 152 12.25 -45.01 1.68
N GLU A 153 12.24 -44.43 2.87
CA GLU A 153 11.62 -45.02 4.05
C GLU A 153 10.10 -45.17 3.83
N ILE A 154 9.68 -46.41 3.55
CA ILE A 154 8.28 -46.77 3.49
C ILE A 154 7.74 -46.74 4.93
N PRO A 155 6.83 -45.81 5.30
CA PRO A 155 6.28 -45.79 6.64
C PRO A 155 5.56 -47.11 6.91
N GLN A 156 5.85 -47.73 8.06
CA GLN A 156 5.14 -48.93 8.48
C GLN A 156 3.66 -48.57 8.71
N VAL A 157 2.78 -49.18 7.92
CA VAL A 157 1.34 -48.94 8.02
C VAL A 157 0.84 -49.43 9.37
N SER A 158 0.38 -48.51 10.23
CA SER A 158 -0.27 -48.83 11.50
C SER A 158 -1.45 -49.78 11.27
N GLU A 159 -1.69 -50.71 12.20
CA GLU A 159 -2.81 -51.66 12.17
C GLU A 159 -4.18 -50.97 12.02
N GLU A 160 -4.29 -49.71 12.45
CA GLU A 160 -5.49 -48.91 12.30
C GLU A 160 -5.71 -48.43 10.85
N ALA A 161 -4.64 -48.07 10.14
CA ALA A 161 -4.68 -47.68 8.73
C ALA A 161 -5.00 -48.89 7.82
N LYS A 162 -4.53 -50.10 8.17
CA LYS A 162 -4.91 -51.33 7.47
C LYS A 162 -6.42 -51.60 7.50
N LYS A 163 -7.08 -51.30 8.64
CA LYS A 163 -8.53 -51.46 8.80
C LYS A 163 -9.33 -50.43 7.99
N TRP A 164 -8.82 -49.19 7.87
CA TRP A 164 -9.44 -48.17 7.02
C TRP A 164 -9.34 -48.51 5.52
N ILE A 165 -8.17 -49.00 5.07
CA ILE A 165 -7.95 -49.39 3.66
C ILE A 165 -8.80 -50.59 3.25
N ASN A 166 -9.06 -51.53 4.17
CA ASN A 166 -9.79 -52.76 3.85
C ASN A 166 -11.32 -52.62 3.88
N ASN A 167 -11.88 -51.47 4.29
CA ASN A 167 -13.32 -51.34 4.48
C ASN A 167 -14.12 -51.00 3.20
N ASN A 168 -13.44 -50.75 2.06
CA ASN A 168 -14.08 -50.30 0.81
C ASN A 168 -13.88 -51.25 -0.40
N ASN A 169 -13.68 -52.56 -0.19
CA ASN A 169 -13.65 -53.52 -1.30
C ASN A 169 -15.04 -54.14 -1.62
N LYS A 170 -15.88 -53.32 -2.24
CA LYS A 170 -16.77 -53.73 -3.35
C LYS A 170 -16.56 -52.75 -4.50
N ILE A 171 -15.38 -52.80 -5.13
CA ILE A 171 -15.17 -52.18 -6.43
C ILE A 171 -14.75 -53.31 -7.37
N ASN A 172 -15.60 -53.54 -8.37
CA ASN A 172 -15.40 -54.50 -9.44
C ASN A 172 -14.03 -54.29 -10.08
N ASN A 173 -13.27 -55.37 -10.18
CA ASN A 173 -12.09 -55.46 -11.02
C ASN A 173 -12.52 -55.29 -12.48
N ASN A 174 -12.33 -54.11 -13.03
CA ASN A 174 -12.08 -53.91 -14.46
C ASN A 174 -10.90 -52.93 -14.57
N ILE A 175 -9.69 -53.49 -14.45
CA ILE A 175 -8.47 -52.80 -14.86
C ILE A 175 -8.38 -52.99 -16.37
N GLU A 176 -8.99 -52.08 -17.13
CA GLU A 176 -8.60 -51.89 -18.52
C GLU A 176 -7.18 -51.30 -18.53
N LYS A 177 -6.28 -51.99 -19.24
CA LYS A 177 -4.92 -51.51 -19.50
C LYS A 177 -4.99 -50.12 -20.15
N PRO A 178 -4.19 -49.13 -19.70
CA PRO A 178 -4.04 -47.90 -20.46
C PRO A 178 -3.41 -48.24 -21.81
N LYS A 179 -4.10 -47.89 -22.90
CA LYS A 179 -3.50 -47.85 -24.22
C LYS A 179 -2.46 -46.73 -24.23
N GLU A 180 -1.28 -47.04 -24.75
CA GLU A 180 -0.25 -46.04 -25.06
C GLU A 180 -0.82 -45.06 -26.09
N GLU A 181 -1.23 -43.89 -25.65
CA GLU A 181 -1.50 -42.76 -26.54
C GLU A 181 -0.19 -42.04 -26.83
N ASN A 182 0.30 -42.22 -28.06
CA ASN A 182 1.30 -41.36 -28.67
C ASN A 182 0.82 -39.90 -28.62
N ILE A 183 1.47 -39.08 -27.80
CA ILE A 183 1.29 -37.63 -27.82
C ILE A 183 2.13 -37.09 -28.98
N GLU A 184 1.55 -37.04 -30.18
CA GLU A 184 2.04 -36.16 -31.23
C GLU A 184 1.74 -34.71 -30.84
N GLU A 185 2.79 -33.89 -30.72
CA GLU A 185 2.71 -32.45 -30.50
C GLU A 185 1.90 -31.76 -31.61
N ARG A 186 0.59 -31.57 -31.39
CA ARG A 186 -0.19 -30.60 -32.16
C ARG A 186 0.12 -29.19 -31.66
N LYS A 187 1.09 -28.54 -32.30
CA LYS A 187 1.31 -27.08 -32.18
C LYS A 187 0.17 -26.34 -32.88
N GLU A 188 -1.00 -26.29 -32.25
CA GLU A 188 -2.03 -25.32 -32.61
C GLU A 188 -1.70 -24.00 -31.93
N GLN A 189 -1.07 -23.10 -32.68
CA GLN A 189 -0.97 -21.70 -32.30
C GLN A 189 -2.39 -21.13 -32.22
N LYS A 190 -2.95 -21.02 -31.00
CA LYS A 190 -4.11 -20.18 -30.74
C LYS A 190 -3.75 -18.73 -31.02
N LYS A 191 -4.04 -18.26 -32.24
CA LYS A 191 -4.02 -16.85 -32.57
C LYS A 191 -5.31 -16.22 -32.05
N VAL A 192 -5.19 -15.38 -31.04
CA VAL A 192 -6.22 -14.42 -30.66
C VAL A 192 -6.27 -13.33 -31.74
N SER A 193 -7.41 -13.19 -32.40
CA SER A 193 -7.71 -12.04 -33.27
C SER A 193 -8.38 -10.99 -32.40
N PHE A 194 -7.79 -9.80 -32.32
CA PHE A 194 -8.48 -8.63 -31.75
C PHE A 194 -9.36 -8.05 -32.85
N ASN A 195 -10.67 -7.94 -32.60
CA ASN A 195 -11.55 -7.14 -33.44
C ASN A 195 -11.17 -5.68 -33.22
N ASP A 196 -10.43 -5.10 -34.17
CA ASP A 196 -10.03 -3.68 -34.21
C ASP A 196 -11.19 -2.74 -34.59
N ASP A 197 -12.45 -3.13 -34.35
CA ASP A 197 -13.61 -2.34 -34.77
C ASP A 197 -14.09 -1.31 -33.73
N ASN A 198 -13.29 -0.98 -32.70
CA ASN A 198 -13.73 0.03 -31.73
C ASN A 198 -12.63 0.89 -31.08
N VAL A 199 -11.43 0.97 -31.67
CA VAL A 199 -10.37 1.86 -31.14
C VAL A 199 -10.59 3.32 -31.58
N ASN A 200 -11.32 3.54 -32.68
CA ASN A 200 -11.60 4.89 -33.18
C ASN A 200 -12.62 5.67 -32.31
N ASN A 201 -13.45 5.01 -31.50
CA ASN A 201 -14.46 5.68 -30.67
C ASN A 201 -13.96 6.09 -29.27
N ILE A 202 -12.78 5.64 -28.84
CA ILE A 202 -12.19 6.05 -27.56
C ILE A 202 -11.62 7.47 -27.67
N PHE A 203 -10.98 7.80 -28.79
CA PHE A 203 -10.46 9.14 -29.03
C PHE A 203 -11.55 10.17 -29.36
N ASP A 204 -12.69 9.77 -29.93
CA ASP A 204 -13.84 10.66 -30.11
C ASP A 204 -14.53 11.03 -28.80
N LYS A 205 -14.55 10.12 -27.81
CA LYS A 205 -14.98 10.44 -26.42
C LYS A 205 -13.98 11.30 -25.65
N LEU A 206 -12.73 11.39 -26.12
CA LEU A 206 -11.65 12.22 -25.58
C LEU A 206 -11.45 13.53 -26.35
N LYS A 207 -12.32 13.86 -27.31
CA LYS A 207 -12.43 15.24 -27.80
C LYS A 207 -12.82 16.11 -26.63
N LYS A 208 -11.79 16.67 -26.01
CA LYS A 208 -11.84 17.76 -25.05
C LYS A 208 -12.94 18.69 -25.53
N LYS A 209 -14.00 18.84 -24.72
CA LYS A 209 -14.70 20.12 -24.63
C LYS A 209 -13.54 21.12 -24.60
N ALA A 210 -13.39 21.93 -25.65
CA ALA A 210 -12.42 22.99 -25.64
C ALA A 210 -12.65 23.68 -24.31
N ILE A 211 -11.67 23.55 -23.42
CA ILE A 211 -11.65 24.32 -22.21
C ILE A 211 -11.63 25.72 -22.79
N GLU A 212 -12.80 26.37 -22.78
CA GLU A 212 -12.87 27.82 -22.81
C GLU A 212 -11.74 28.20 -21.89
N LYS A 213 -10.72 28.85 -22.46
CA LYS A 213 -9.72 29.49 -21.64
C LYS A 213 -10.54 30.38 -20.74
N GLU A 214 -10.83 29.91 -19.52
CA GLU A 214 -10.95 30.76 -18.38
C GLU A 214 -9.61 31.47 -18.40
N VAL A 215 -9.63 32.61 -19.07
CA VAL A 215 -8.75 33.72 -18.80
C VAL A 215 -8.78 33.77 -17.29
N ARG A 216 -7.73 33.23 -16.66
CA ARG A 216 -7.44 33.59 -15.29
C ARG A 216 -7.38 35.10 -15.38
N GLU A 217 -8.44 35.77 -14.94
CA GLU A 217 -8.37 37.19 -14.68
C GLU A 217 -7.20 37.28 -13.69
N GLU A 218 -6.04 37.71 -14.19
CA GLU A 218 -4.97 38.15 -13.32
C GLU A 218 -5.65 39.12 -12.37
N ILE A 219 -5.72 38.73 -11.10
CA ILE A 219 -6.26 39.59 -10.06
C ILE A 219 -5.38 40.82 -10.12
N ASP A 220 -5.89 41.89 -10.72
CA ASP A 220 -5.20 43.17 -10.77
C ASP A 220 -5.16 43.66 -9.32
N PHE A 221 -4.07 43.33 -8.63
CA PHE A 221 -3.83 43.65 -7.23
C PHE A 221 -4.01 45.15 -6.97
N LYS A 222 -3.81 46.00 -8.00
CA LYS A 222 -4.06 47.44 -7.91
C LYS A 222 -5.55 47.75 -7.83
N LYS A 223 -6.38 47.07 -8.62
CA LYS A 223 -7.86 47.21 -8.58
C LYS A 223 -8.43 46.71 -7.25
N GLU A 224 -7.93 45.56 -6.76
CA GLU A 224 -8.38 45.01 -5.47
C GLU A 224 -7.94 45.88 -4.28
N TYR A 225 -6.71 46.39 -4.29
CA TYR A 225 -6.22 47.35 -3.30
C TYR A 225 -7.08 48.63 -3.27
N ASN A 226 -7.40 49.20 -4.44
CA ASN A 226 -8.23 50.40 -4.53
C ASN A 226 -9.68 50.15 -4.06
N LEU A 227 -10.24 48.97 -4.35
CA LEU A 227 -11.56 48.57 -3.85
C LEU A 227 -11.55 48.46 -2.32
N LEU A 228 -10.51 47.86 -1.74
CA LEU A 228 -10.38 47.71 -0.30
C LEU A 228 -10.17 49.07 0.40
N LEU A 229 -9.39 49.96 -0.22
CA LEU A 229 -9.18 51.32 0.26
C LEU A 229 -10.48 52.14 0.23
N SER A 230 -11.29 51.98 -0.81
CA SER A 230 -12.63 52.60 -0.89
C SER A 230 -13.55 52.09 0.22
N LYS A 231 -13.62 50.78 0.44
CA LYS A 231 -14.41 50.17 1.53
C LYS A 231 -13.96 50.66 2.91
N LYS A 232 -12.65 50.75 3.15
CA LYS A 232 -12.10 51.33 4.39
C LYS A 232 -12.59 52.76 4.60
N ASN A 233 -12.56 53.60 3.56
CA ASN A 233 -12.98 54.99 3.67
C ASN A 233 -14.48 55.13 3.92
N GLN A 234 -15.32 54.27 3.31
CA GLN A 234 -16.75 54.21 3.60
C GLN A 234 -17.02 53.82 5.07
N MET A 235 -16.30 52.82 5.57
CA MET A 235 -16.42 52.38 6.96
C MET A 235 -16.02 53.49 7.95
N LEU A 236 -14.98 54.26 7.63
CA LEU A 236 -14.57 55.41 8.43
C LEU A 236 -15.65 56.50 8.47
N LEU A 237 -16.37 56.71 7.36
CA LEU A 237 -17.47 57.66 7.30
C LEU A 237 -18.63 57.22 8.21
N LEU A 238 -19.00 55.94 8.16
CA LEU A 238 -20.02 55.35 9.03
C LEU A 238 -19.66 55.50 10.51
N PHE A 239 -18.39 55.28 10.87
CA PHE A 239 -17.95 55.49 12.26
C PHE A 239 -18.10 56.94 12.72
N LYS A 240 -17.79 57.91 11.85
CA LYS A 240 -18.02 59.33 12.17
C LYS A 240 -19.51 59.67 12.31
N GLU A 241 -20.36 59.09 11.48
CA GLU A 241 -21.81 59.28 11.58
C GLU A 241 -22.38 58.69 12.89
N ILE A 242 -21.87 57.53 13.30
CA ILE A 242 -22.20 56.91 14.59
C ILE A 242 -21.75 57.81 15.74
N GLU A 243 -20.52 58.33 15.69
CA GLU A 243 -19.98 59.24 16.71
C GLU A 243 -20.82 60.52 16.85
N ILE A 244 -21.19 61.14 15.74
CA ILE A 244 -22.08 62.32 15.73
C ILE A 244 -23.44 61.97 16.35
N SER A 245 -23.99 60.80 16.02
CA SER A 245 -25.29 60.35 16.54
C SER A 245 -25.24 60.09 18.04
N LEU A 246 -24.15 59.52 18.55
CA LEU A 246 -23.90 59.31 19.98
C LEU A 246 -23.74 60.63 20.72
N ASN A 247 -23.00 61.60 20.16
CA ASN A 247 -22.84 62.92 20.75
C ASN A 247 -24.17 63.69 20.83
N LYS A 248 -25.02 63.61 19.80
CA LYS A 248 -26.38 64.16 19.85
C LYS A 248 -27.22 63.53 20.96
N LEU A 249 -27.14 62.21 21.14
CA LEU A 249 -27.86 61.52 22.22
C LEU A 249 -27.36 61.92 23.62
N LEU A 250 -26.08 62.27 23.75
CA LEU A 250 -25.50 62.80 24.99
C LEU A 250 -25.98 64.23 25.26
N GLU A 251 -26.04 65.09 24.25
CA GLU A 251 -26.57 66.47 24.39
C GLU A 251 -28.06 66.50 24.75
N TYR A 252 -28.86 65.54 24.30
CA TYR A 252 -30.28 65.42 24.66
C TYR A 252 -30.56 64.85 26.07
N LYS A 253 -29.53 64.35 26.76
CA LYS A 253 -29.64 63.78 28.12
C LYS A 253 -29.19 64.73 29.25
N VAL A 254 -28.80 65.96 28.91
CA VAL A 254 -28.50 67.06 29.84
C VAL A 254 -29.66 68.05 29.83
#